data_AF-A0A8D2IV93-F1
#
_entry.id   AF-A0A8D2IV93-F1
#
_cell.length_a   1.000
_cell.length_b   1.000
_cell.length_c   1.000
_cell.angle_alpha   90.00
_cell.angle_beta   90.00
_cell.angle_gamma   90.00
#
_symmetry.space_group_name_H-M   'P 1'
#
loop_
_entity.id
_entity.type
_entity.pdbx_description
1 polymer ?
#
loop_
_entity_poly.entity_id
_entity_poly.type
_entity_poly.pdbx_seq_one_letter_code
_entity_poly.pdbx_strand_id
1 'polypeptide(L)'
;MDADPDCSAENQGSDNDSDTESQADPDTQAQEYIERVLGSSSQCCQASKCLPPESLSISDGARTSERMSPPLELKKSPVIDETASGLLSLPLELILEICSYLQARFVLGVLPLVCKTLRDIVQDEVTWRIRLLKRIGNCYPVVEDDDFNWPAACIELEEHLQQWAENGRNTEYFSLAEGHFASVDTVLLLQLDSYLLAMSYQGNQLWAGDNHGLLYVFENRGGGFQHIRYFDVGHHSQITGLQHSLGALYTTSTDKTLRIHVPTDPPKVICSRMHSCVLNGISAEGNIAVAASGGLSLEVWKLSV
;
A
#
# COMPACT_ATOMS: atom_id res chain seq x y z
N MET A 1 31.67 63.13 -5.87
CA MET A 1 31.22 64.16 -4.91
C MET A 1 29.84 63.68 -4.50
N ASP A 2 29.66 62.87 -3.46
CA ASP A 2 30.27 62.80 -2.12
C ASP A 2 30.63 61.33 -1.78
N ALA A 3 31.85 60.95 -1.39
CA ALA A 3 32.55 61.13 -0.10
C ALA A 3 32.06 60.17 1.02
N ASP A 4 32.73 59.00 1.12
CA ASP A 4 33.49 58.40 2.25
C ASP A 4 33.00 58.56 3.71
N PRO A 5 33.49 57.79 4.73
CA PRO A 5 34.61 56.83 4.75
C PRO A 5 34.41 55.50 5.53
N ASP A 6 35.30 54.56 5.22
CA ASP A 6 36.14 53.72 6.09
C ASP A 6 35.87 53.66 7.62
N CYS A 7 35.80 52.44 8.18
CA CYS A 7 36.54 52.13 9.42
C CYS A 7 36.70 50.63 9.69
N SER A 8 37.95 50.30 9.98
CA SER A 8 38.61 49.04 10.31
C SER A 8 38.26 48.39 11.65
N ALA A 9 38.78 47.16 11.82
CA ALA A 9 39.08 46.43 13.07
C ALA A 9 37.87 45.73 13.74
N GLU A 10 37.94 44.57 14.39
CA GLU A 10 39.00 43.62 14.74
C GLU A 10 38.29 42.41 15.39
N ASN A 11 38.90 41.23 15.28
CA ASN A 11 38.98 40.15 16.27
C ASN A 11 37.77 39.37 16.84
N GLN A 12 38.01 38.04 16.82
CA GLN A 12 37.79 37.05 17.88
C GLN A 12 36.43 36.35 18.00
N GLY A 13 36.45 35.08 17.62
CA GLY A 13 36.36 33.97 18.58
C GLY A 13 34.98 33.69 19.15
N SER A 14 34.38 32.58 18.69
CA SER A 14 33.52 31.76 19.54
C SER A 14 33.47 30.37 18.94
N ASP A 15 34.18 29.46 19.57
CA ASP A 15 33.88 28.03 19.53
C ASP A 15 32.40 27.83 19.86
N ASN A 16 31.71 27.03 19.07
CA ASN A 16 30.42 26.46 19.43
C ASN A 16 30.49 24.98 19.05
N ASP A 17 30.97 24.18 20.00
CA ASP A 17 30.71 22.75 20.06
C ASP A 17 29.19 22.56 20.20
N SER A 18 28.54 22.15 19.11
CA SER A 18 27.21 21.56 19.19
C SER A 18 27.35 20.05 19.11
N ASP A 19 27.42 19.42 20.29
CA ASP A 19 27.09 18.01 20.47
C ASP A 19 25.70 17.77 19.89
N THR A 20 25.68 17.31 18.64
CA THR A 20 24.46 16.88 17.98
C THR A 20 24.36 15.39 18.24
N GLU A 21 23.72 15.00 19.34
CA GLU A 21 23.17 13.65 19.46
C GLU A 21 22.17 13.49 18.30
N SER A 22 22.64 12.92 17.19
CA SER A 22 21.77 12.50 16.11
C SER A 22 20.83 11.44 16.67
N GLN A 23 19.57 11.79 16.91
CA GLN A 23 18.52 10.79 17.07
C GLN A 23 18.56 9.92 15.82
N ALA A 24 19.04 8.69 15.98
CA ALA A 24 19.19 7.76 14.88
C ALA A 24 17.81 7.49 14.28
N ASP A 25 17.72 7.65 12.96
CA ASP A 25 16.53 7.39 12.17
C ASP A 25 15.92 6.01 12.52
N PRO A 26 14.61 5.92 12.81
CA PRO A 26 13.95 4.68 13.22
C PRO A 26 14.07 3.56 12.17
N ASP A 27 14.15 3.89 10.87
CA ASP A 27 14.33 2.88 9.82
C ASP A 27 15.74 2.27 9.89
N THR A 28 16.75 3.08 10.19
CA THR A 28 18.12 2.63 10.44
C THR A 28 18.19 1.70 11.67
N GLN A 29 17.48 2.02 12.75
CA GLN A 29 17.43 1.17 13.95
C GLN A 29 16.75 -0.17 13.68
N ALA A 30 15.68 -0.18 12.88
CA ALA A 30 14.98 -1.40 12.50
C ALA A 30 15.85 -2.32 11.63
N GLN A 31 16.58 -1.75 10.67
CA GLN A 31 17.53 -2.50 9.83
C GLN A 31 18.67 -3.12 10.66
N GLU A 32 19.25 -2.36 11.59
CA GLU A 32 20.33 -2.86 12.44
C GLU A 32 19.87 -4.00 13.36
N TYR A 33 18.63 -3.94 13.87
CA TYR A 33 18.03 -5.04 14.63
C TYR A 33 17.85 -6.29 13.77
N ILE A 34 17.38 -6.15 12.53
CA ILE A 34 17.18 -7.26 11.59
C ILE A 34 18.52 -7.93 11.26
N GLU A 35 19.57 -7.16 10.96
CA GLU A 35 20.91 -7.70 10.70
C GLU A 35 21.49 -8.39 11.93
N ARG A 36 21.31 -7.83 13.13
CA ARG A 36 21.80 -8.43 14.38
C ARG A 36 21.13 -9.77 14.69
N VAL A 37 19.84 -9.89 14.40
CA VAL A 37 19.05 -11.11 14.66
C VAL A 37 19.28 -12.17 13.58
N LEU A 38 19.42 -11.79 12.30
CA LEU A 38 19.57 -12.73 11.19
C LEU A 38 21.03 -13.08 10.86
N GLY A 39 21.99 -12.20 11.16
CA GLY A 39 23.41 -12.35 10.85
C GLY A 39 24.15 -13.41 11.65
N SER A 40 23.51 -14.02 12.66
CA SER A 40 24.09 -15.08 13.49
C SER A 40 23.69 -16.50 13.04
N SER A 41 22.98 -16.68 11.92
CA SER A 41 22.54 -17.98 11.41
C SER A 41 23.04 -18.31 10.00
N SER A 42 24.31 -18.03 9.71
CA SER A 42 24.92 -18.39 8.43
C SER A 42 26.29 -19.03 8.60
N GLN A 43 26.34 -20.11 9.40
CA GLN A 43 27.44 -21.09 9.34
C GLN A 43 27.02 -22.45 9.92
N CYS A 44 26.25 -23.23 9.14
CA CYS A 44 26.50 -24.66 8.88
C CYS A 44 25.37 -25.23 7.99
N CYS A 45 25.45 -25.02 6.68
CA CYS A 45 24.68 -25.80 5.72
C CYS A 45 25.56 -26.96 5.22
N GLN A 46 25.58 -28.06 5.95
CA GLN A 46 25.88 -29.37 5.36
C GLN A 46 24.76 -30.35 5.70
N ALA A 47 24.23 -30.94 4.63
CA ALA A 47 23.08 -31.83 4.64
C ALA A 47 23.25 -32.99 5.63
N SER A 48 22.23 -33.22 6.46
CA SER A 48 22.05 -34.48 7.17
C SER A 48 20.55 -34.76 7.28
N LYS A 49 20.12 -35.84 6.61
CA LYS A 49 18.76 -36.39 6.69
C LYS A 49 18.51 -36.87 8.12
N CYS A 50 17.40 -36.48 8.75
CA CYS A 50 16.99 -37.04 10.04
C CYS A 50 15.53 -37.50 10.02
N LEU A 51 15.35 -38.79 10.30
CA LEU A 51 14.12 -39.48 10.72
C LEU A 51 13.88 -39.26 12.23
N PRO A 52 12.68 -39.56 12.78
CA PRO A 52 12.25 -39.06 14.10
C PRO A 52 12.87 -39.84 15.29
N PRO A 53 12.85 -39.29 16.52
CA PRO A 53 13.64 -39.78 17.63
C PRO A 53 12.89 -40.81 18.51
N GLU A 54 13.60 -41.87 18.90
CA GLU A 54 13.28 -42.72 20.06
C GLU A 54 14.31 -42.47 21.20
N SER A 55 13.76 -42.23 22.39
CA SER A 55 14.23 -42.54 23.76
C SER A 55 15.66 -42.20 24.25
N LEU A 56 15.69 -41.21 25.16
CA LEU A 56 16.40 -41.09 26.46
C LEU A 56 17.65 -41.93 26.78
N SER A 57 18.73 -41.25 27.22
CA SER A 57 19.50 -41.64 28.44
C SER A 57 20.41 -40.52 28.96
N ILE A 58 20.47 -40.40 30.29
CA ILE A 58 21.20 -39.45 31.15
C ILE A 58 22.65 -39.91 31.40
N SER A 59 23.62 -38.97 31.48
CA SER A 59 24.75 -39.07 32.44
C SER A 59 25.52 -37.74 32.65
N ASP A 60 25.91 -37.55 33.91
CA ASP A 60 26.59 -36.45 34.63
C ASP A 60 28.03 -36.06 34.21
N GLY A 61 28.50 -34.86 34.61
CA GLY A 61 29.94 -34.62 34.89
C GLY A 61 30.60 -33.23 34.71
N ALA A 62 30.32 -32.26 35.60
CA ALA A 62 31.23 -31.35 36.34
C ALA A 62 32.32 -30.38 35.74
N ARG A 63 32.15 -29.07 36.09
CA ARG A 63 33.06 -27.98 36.61
C ARG A 63 34.14 -27.36 35.67
N THR A 64 34.54 -26.06 35.68
CA THR A 64 34.87 -25.06 36.76
C THR A 64 34.93 -23.57 36.29
N SER A 65 34.58 -22.61 37.20
CA SER A 65 35.13 -21.24 37.52
C SER A 65 35.51 -20.19 36.44
N GLU A 66 35.38 -18.85 36.57
CA GLU A 66 34.98 -17.87 37.62
C GLU A 66 34.98 -16.43 37.03
N ARG A 67 34.14 -15.49 37.51
CA ARG A 67 34.45 -14.13 38.05
C ARG A 67 33.26 -13.15 37.99
N MET A 68 33.06 -12.42 39.10
CA MET A 68 31.84 -11.75 39.57
C MET A 68 31.90 -10.21 39.50
N SER A 69 30.74 -9.52 39.42
CA SER A 69 30.43 -8.12 39.87
C SER A 69 28.92 -7.79 39.68
N PRO A 70 28.30 -6.83 40.43
CA PRO A 70 27.13 -7.07 41.30
C PRO A 70 25.73 -6.60 40.79
N PRO A 71 24.63 -6.93 41.50
CA PRO A 71 23.24 -6.79 41.03
C PRO A 71 22.58 -5.45 41.39
N LEU A 72 21.70 -4.96 40.51
CA LEU A 72 20.76 -3.88 40.85
C LEU A 72 19.39 -4.48 41.15
N GLU A 73 18.97 -4.33 42.41
CA GLU A 73 17.70 -4.80 42.93
C GLU A 73 16.50 -4.04 42.35
N LEU A 74 15.64 -4.75 41.63
CA LEU A 74 14.24 -4.36 41.48
C LEU A 74 13.47 -4.96 42.67
N LYS A 75 13.01 -4.05 43.53
CA LYS A 75 12.20 -4.31 44.72
C LYS A 75 11.12 -5.37 44.43
N LYS A 76 11.27 -6.50 45.12
CA LYS A 76 10.24 -7.53 45.26
C LYS A 76 8.99 -6.89 45.86
N SER A 77 7.86 -6.99 45.18
CA SER A 77 6.55 -6.92 45.83
C SER A 77 5.70 -8.12 45.41
N PRO A 78 5.00 -8.75 46.36
CA PRO A 78 4.45 -10.08 46.22
C PRO A 78 2.99 -9.99 45.79
N VAL A 79 2.63 -10.69 44.71
CA VAL A 79 1.49 -11.63 44.60
C VAL A 79 1.72 -12.28 43.24
N ILE A 80 2.12 -13.54 43.26
CA ILE A 80 2.02 -14.41 42.09
C ILE A 80 0.52 -14.57 41.86
N ASP A 81 -0.01 -13.89 40.85
CA ASP A 81 -1.32 -14.25 40.32
C ASP A 81 -1.11 -15.54 39.52
N GLU A 82 -1.39 -16.68 40.16
CA GLU A 82 -1.32 -18.02 39.56
C GLU A 82 -2.41 -18.23 38.50
N THR A 83 -2.44 -17.41 37.45
CA THR A 83 -3.39 -17.60 36.34
C THR A 83 -2.82 -17.35 34.95
N ALA A 84 -1.58 -16.87 34.79
CA ALA A 84 -0.95 -16.82 33.48
C ALA A 84 -0.37 -18.20 33.09
N SER A 85 -1.25 -19.19 32.88
CA SER A 85 -0.90 -20.46 32.26
C SER A 85 -1.29 -20.42 30.78
N GLY A 86 -0.35 -20.67 29.86
CA GLY A 86 -0.62 -20.77 28.42
C GLY A 86 0.01 -19.64 27.60
N LEU A 87 -0.63 -19.23 26.49
CA LEU A 87 -0.08 -18.29 25.50
C LEU A 87 0.49 -16.99 26.12
N LEU A 88 -0.16 -16.46 27.17
CA LEU A 88 0.22 -15.20 27.82
C LEU A 88 1.44 -15.32 28.76
N SER A 89 1.96 -16.53 29.00
CA SER A 89 3.20 -16.72 29.75
C SER A 89 4.44 -16.67 28.85
N LEU A 90 4.25 -16.58 27.53
CA LEU A 90 5.35 -16.48 26.57
C LEU A 90 5.86 -15.03 26.47
N PRO A 91 7.14 -14.83 26.13
CA PRO A 91 7.64 -13.54 25.68
C PRO A 91 6.83 -12.98 24.50
N LEU A 92 6.68 -11.66 24.44
CA LEU A 92 5.86 -10.98 23.44
C LEU A 92 6.27 -11.37 22.01
N GLU A 93 7.57 -11.54 21.75
CA GLU A 93 8.12 -11.91 20.46
C GLU A 93 7.59 -13.26 19.97
N LEU A 94 7.46 -14.24 20.87
CA LEU A 94 6.90 -15.55 20.54
C LEU A 94 5.40 -15.49 20.31
N ILE A 95 4.68 -14.65 21.06
CA ILE A 95 3.24 -14.41 20.84
C ILE A 95 3.04 -13.79 19.46
N LEU A 96 3.84 -12.78 19.11
CA LEU A 96 3.78 -12.11 17.80
C LEU A 96 4.18 -13.04 16.65
N GLU A 97 5.17 -13.91 16.86
CA GLU A 97 5.54 -14.93 15.88
C GLU A 97 4.41 -15.94 15.67
N ILE A 98 3.76 -16.42 16.74
CA ILE A 98 2.56 -17.27 16.62
C ILE A 98 1.45 -16.54 15.84
N CYS A 99 1.25 -15.25 16.11
CA CYS A 99 0.28 -14.43 15.38
C CYS A 99 0.66 -14.21 13.90
N SER A 100 1.94 -14.31 13.54
CA SER A 100 2.43 -14.16 12.16
C SER A 100 1.91 -15.27 11.23
N TYR A 101 1.64 -16.46 11.79
CA TYR A 101 1.08 -17.61 11.09
C TYR A 101 -0.45 -17.56 10.92
N LEU A 102 -1.13 -16.67 11.64
CA LEU A 102 -2.58 -16.46 11.53
C LEU A 102 -2.85 -15.33 10.53
N GLN A 103 -3.97 -15.34 9.82
CA GLN A 103 -4.34 -14.24 8.91
C GLN A 103 -4.59 -12.93 9.69
N ALA A 104 -4.13 -11.79 9.18
CA ALA A 104 -4.30 -10.47 9.79
C ALA A 104 -5.77 -10.19 10.15
N ARG A 105 -6.70 -10.53 9.25
CA ARG A 105 -8.14 -10.37 9.45
C ARG A 105 -8.66 -11.13 10.67
N PHE A 106 -8.13 -12.32 10.91
CA PHE A 106 -8.49 -13.16 12.04
C PHE A 106 -7.87 -12.58 13.32
N VAL A 107 -6.61 -12.14 13.24
CA VAL A 107 -5.92 -11.55 14.38
C VAL A 107 -6.65 -10.31 14.90
N LEU A 108 -7.05 -9.40 14.00
CA LEU A 108 -7.78 -8.18 14.35
C LEU A 108 -9.23 -8.43 14.76
N GLY A 109 -9.90 -9.42 14.15
CA GLY A 109 -11.30 -9.71 14.42
C GLY A 109 -11.54 -10.54 15.68
N VAL A 110 -10.60 -11.41 16.07
CA VAL A 110 -10.83 -12.45 17.08
C VAL A 110 -9.99 -12.25 18.33
N LEU A 111 -8.67 -12.04 18.22
CA LEU A 111 -7.80 -11.98 19.41
C LEU A 111 -8.19 -10.89 20.42
N PRO A 112 -8.61 -9.67 20.00
CA PRO A 112 -9.09 -8.65 20.93
C PRO A 112 -10.31 -9.08 21.77
N LEU A 113 -11.12 -10.02 21.27
CA LEU A 113 -12.32 -10.52 21.96
C LEU A 113 -11.98 -11.55 23.05
N VAL A 114 -10.79 -12.16 23.00
CA VAL A 114 -10.37 -13.22 23.94
C VAL A 114 -9.96 -12.63 25.28
N CYS A 115 -9.07 -11.62 25.29
CA CYS A 115 -8.67 -10.93 26.51
C CYS A 115 -8.13 -9.51 26.25
N LYS A 116 -7.96 -8.73 27.32
CA LYS A 116 -7.47 -7.35 27.25
C LYS A 116 -6.01 -7.27 26.78
N THR A 117 -5.13 -8.15 27.28
CA THR A 117 -3.72 -8.16 26.88
C THR A 117 -3.54 -8.38 25.38
N LEU A 118 -4.29 -9.32 24.78
CA LEU A 118 -4.24 -9.56 23.34
C LEU A 118 -4.83 -8.40 22.53
N ARG A 119 -5.84 -7.72 23.06
CA ARG A 119 -6.36 -6.47 22.47
C ARG A 119 -5.28 -5.40 22.45
N ASP A 120 -4.59 -5.20 23.57
CA ASP A 120 -3.56 -4.17 23.69
C ASP A 120 -2.38 -4.46 22.73
N ILE A 121 -1.96 -5.72 22.61
CA ILE A 121 -0.94 -6.15 21.64
C ILE A 121 -1.37 -5.89 20.20
N VAL A 122 -2.62 -6.22 19.85
CA VAL A 122 -3.13 -6.08 18.48
C VAL A 122 -3.43 -4.63 18.11
N GLN A 123 -3.58 -3.73 19.09
CA GLN A 123 -3.76 -2.28 18.86
C GLN A 123 -2.45 -1.54 18.59
N ASP A 124 -1.29 -2.16 18.84
CA ASP A 124 0.01 -1.55 18.56
C ASP A 124 0.28 -1.49 17.05
N GLU A 125 0.41 -0.28 16.52
CA GLU A 125 0.66 -0.04 15.08
C GLU A 125 2.03 -0.54 14.64
N VAL A 126 3.03 -0.47 15.53
CA VAL A 126 4.41 -0.92 15.24
C VAL A 126 4.43 -2.41 14.95
N THR A 127 3.64 -3.20 15.69
CA THR A 127 3.45 -4.64 15.44
C THR A 127 2.99 -4.91 13.99
N TRP A 128 2.03 -4.14 13.48
CA TRP A 128 1.52 -4.29 12.12
C TRP A 128 2.52 -3.81 11.07
N ARG A 129 3.21 -2.69 11.31
CA ARG A 129 4.32 -2.22 10.46
C ARG A 129 5.41 -3.30 10.33
N ILE A 130 5.88 -3.86 11.45
CA ILE A 130 6.89 -4.93 11.45
C ILE A 130 6.39 -6.16 10.70
N ARG A 131 5.15 -6.60 10.95
CA ARG A 131 4.55 -7.75 10.29
C ARG A 131 4.48 -7.57 8.78
N LEU A 132 4.05 -6.39 8.33
CA LEU A 132 3.96 -6.03 6.92
C LEU A 132 5.35 -6.06 6.29
N LEU A 133 6.30 -5.31 6.84
CA LEU A 133 7.66 -5.20 6.31
C LEU A 133 8.39 -6.55 6.28
N LYS A 134 8.21 -7.40 7.30
CA LYS A 134 8.76 -8.78 7.27
C LYS A 134 8.22 -9.61 6.11
N ARG A 135 6.99 -9.36 5.67
CA ARG A 135 6.33 -10.14 4.61
C ARG A 135 6.71 -9.68 3.20
N ILE A 136 6.83 -8.39 2.97
CA ILE A 136 7.18 -7.82 1.65
C ILE A 136 8.67 -7.51 1.47
N GLY A 137 9.42 -7.36 2.56
CA GLY A 137 10.86 -7.10 2.55
C GLY A 137 11.30 -5.76 1.96
N ASN A 138 10.38 -4.81 1.78
CA ASN A 138 10.62 -3.52 1.12
C ASN A 138 9.87 -2.39 1.84
N CYS A 139 10.24 -1.13 1.54
CA CYS A 139 9.53 0.05 2.04
C CYS A 139 8.06 0.04 1.59
N TYR A 140 7.15 0.32 2.52
CA TYR A 140 5.72 0.41 2.27
C TYR A 140 5.07 1.25 3.37
N PRO A 141 4.10 2.12 3.04
CA PRO A 141 3.72 2.56 1.70
C PRO A 141 4.84 3.36 1.02
N VAL A 142 4.69 3.70 -0.26
CA VAL A 142 5.68 4.53 -0.99
C VAL A 142 5.77 5.94 -0.41
N VAL A 143 4.64 6.45 0.09
CA VAL A 143 4.54 7.71 0.84
C VAL A 143 3.65 7.42 2.04
N GLU A 144 4.16 7.67 3.24
CA GLU A 144 3.41 7.53 4.50
C GLU A 144 2.60 8.81 4.75
N ASP A 145 1.29 8.65 4.90
CA ASP A 145 0.41 9.71 5.42
C ASP A 145 0.43 9.69 6.96
N ASP A 146 0.20 10.84 7.59
CA ASP A 146 0.23 10.99 9.07
C ASP A 146 -0.74 10.04 9.79
N ASP A 147 -1.85 9.65 9.14
CA ASP A 147 -2.91 8.79 9.69
C ASP A 147 -2.96 7.40 9.00
N PHE A 148 -1.81 6.87 8.57
CA PHE A 148 -1.76 5.60 7.84
C PHE A 148 -2.21 4.39 8.67
N ASN A 149 -3.26 3.69 8.22
CA ASN A 149 -3.83 2.55 8.93
C ASN A 149 -3.07 1.24 8.62
N TRP A 150 -1.99 0.99 9.37
CA TRP A 150 -1.19 -0.24 9.26
C TRP A 150 -2.00 -1.55 9.39
N PRO A 151 -2.93 -1.69 10.36
CA PRO A 151 -3.77 -2.89 10.45
C PRO A 151 -4.59 -3.17 9.19
N ALA A 152 -5.26 -2.16 8.62
CA ALA A 152 -6.05 -2.31 7.41
C ALA A 152 -5.17 -2.65 6.21
N ALA A 153 -4.03 -1.97 6.07
CA ALA A 153 -3.06 -2.26 5.02
C ALA A 153 -2.52 -3.69 5.08
N CYS A 154 -2.26 -4.23 6.28
CA CYS A 154 -1.87 -5.62 6.43
C CYS A 154 -2.94 -6.60 5.97
N ILE A 155 -4.22 -6.34 6.27
CA ILE A 155 -5.33 -7.18 5.82
C ILE A 155 -5.39 -7.18 4.28
N GLU A 156 -5.45 -6.00 3.68
CA GLU A 156 -5.58 -5.86 2.23
C GLU A 156 -4.40 -6.50 1.50
N LEU A 157 -3.17 -6.29 1.98
CA LEU A 157 -1.97 -6.88 1.40
C LEU A 157 -1.97 -8.40 1.51
N GLU A 158 -2.29 -8.97 2.68
CA GLU A 158 -2.32 -10.43 2.85
C GLU A 158 -3.40 -11.08 1.97
N GLU A 159 -4.59 -10.48 1.88
CA GLU A 159 -5.66 -10.95 1.00
C GLU A 159 -5.28 -10.83 -0.48
N HIS A 160 -4.68 -9.70 -0.89
CA HIS A 160 -4.19 -9.48 -2.26
C HIS A 160 -3.14 -10.51 -2.67
N LEU A 161 -2.12 -10.72 -1.82
CA LEU A 161 -1.08 -11.72 -2.07
C LEU A 161 -1.65 -13.13 -2.15
N GLN A 162 -2.65 -13.47 -1.32
CA GLN A 162 -3.31 -14.77 -1.35
C GLN A 162 -4.15 -14.98 -2.62
N GLN A 163 -4.87 -13.94 -3.06
CA GLN A 163 -5.71 -13.99 -4.26
C GLN A 163 -4.89 -14.10 -5.54
N TRP A 164 -3.78 -13.35 -5.63
CA TRP A 164 -2.91 -13.34 -6.80
C TRP A 164 -1.71 -14.30 -6.70
N ALA A 165 -1.65 -15.12 -5.64
CA ALA A 165 -0.65 -16.18 -5.48
C ALA A 165 -0.67 -17.17 -6.66
N GLU A 166 0.44 -17.89 -6.84
CA GLU A 166 0.56 -18.96 -7.84
C GLU A 166 0.14 -18.52 -9.26
N ASN A 167 0.55 -17.33 -9.70
CA ASN A 167 0.18 -16.73 -10.98
C ASN A 167 -1.34 -16.55 -11.19
N GLY A 168 -2.07 -16.20 -10.12
CA GLY A 168 -3.51 -15.98 -10.19
C GLY A 168 -4.31 -17.29 -10.28
N ARG A 169 -3.80 -18.41 -9.75
CA ARG A 169 -4.57 -19.66 -9.71
C ARG A 169 -5.91 -19.52 -8.96
N ASN A 170 -5.97 -18.58 -8.02
CA ASN A 170 -7.17 -18.26 -7.26
C ASN A 170 -8.00 -17.14 -7.93
N THR A 171 -7.66 -16.71 -9.15
CA THR A 171 -8.41 -15.74 -9.93
C THR A 171 -9.03 -16.42 -11.16
N GLU A 172 -10.26 -16.01 -11.49
CA GLU A 172 -10.92 -16.46 -12.70
C GLU A 172 -10.64 -15.45 -13.82
N TYR A 173 -9.89 -15.89 -14.84
CA TYR A 173 -9.72 -15.12 -16.07
C TYR A 173 -10.82 -15.49 -17.05
N PHE A 174 -11.49 -14.48 -17.61
CA PHE A 174 -12.37 -14.65 -18.76
C PHE A 174 -12.03 -13.59 -19.81
N SER A 175 -11.99 -14.00 -21.07
CA SER A 175 -11.82 -13.11 -22.21
C SER A 175 -13.09 -13.08 -23.05
N LEU A 176 -13.43 -11.90 -23.53
CA LEU A 176 -14.64 -11.65 -24.31
C LEU A 176 -14.28 -11.70 -25.81
N ALA A 177 -14.00 -12.90 -26.34
CA ALA A 177 -13.40 -13.03 -27.68
C ALA A 177 -14.36 -13.47 -28.81
N GLU A 178 -15.53 -14.06 -28.56
CA GLU A 178 -16.36 -14.62 -29.65
C GLU A 178 -17.87 -14.43 -29.43
N GLY A 179 -18.52 -13.72 -30.36
CA GLY A 179 -19.96 -13.49 -30.38
C GLY A 179 -20.74 -14.63 -31.06
N HIS A 180 -21.63 -15.29 -30.31
CA HIS A 180 -22.71 -16.08 -30.90
C HIS A 180 -24.03 -15.29 -30.86
N PHE A 181 -24.65 -15.14 -32.03
CA PHE A 181 -26.02 -14.64 -32.20
C PHE A 181 -27.03 -15.77 -31.88
N ALA A 182 -27.35 -15.99 -30.61
CA ALA A 182 -28.59 -16.65 -30.23
C ALA A 182 -28.94 -16.40 -28.76
N SER A 183 -30.22 -16.19 -28.48
CA SER A 183 -30.75 -16.09 -27.12
C SER A 183 -30.80 -17.46 -26.46
N VAL A 184 -30.00 -17.71 -25.41
CA VAL A 184 -30.33 -18.49 -24.21
C VAL A 184 -29.29 -18.10 -23.14
N ASP A 185 -29.77 -17.99 -21.91
CA ASP A 185 -29.08 -17.73 -20.65
C ASP A 185 -27.54 -17.83 -20.61
N THR A 186 -26.97 -16.77 -20.00
CA THR A 186 -25.61 -16.62 -19.48
C THR A 186 -24.50 -16.38 -20.53
N VAL A 187 -23.76 -15.28 -20.32
CA VAL A 187 -22.61 -14.73 -21.08
C VAL A 187 -22.98 -13.69 -22.15
N LEU A 188 -22.90 -12.40 -21.75
CA LEU A 188 -23.06 -11.22 -22.59
C LEU A 188 -21.69 -10.80 -23.17
N LEU A 189 -21.61 -10.68 -24.50
CA LEU A 189 -20.47 -10.11 -25.22
C LEU A 189 -20.80 -8.71 -25.75
N LEU A 190 -19.82 -7.82 -25.74
CA LEU A 190 -19.93 -6.44 -26.23
C LEU A 190 -18.83 -6.19 -27.26
N GLN A 191 -19.16 -6.40 -28.54
CA GLN A 191 -18.28 -6.04 -29.63
C GLN A 191 -18.42 -4.55 -29.91
N LEU A 192 -17.30 -3.83 -29.86
CA LEU A 192 -17.22 -2.41 -30.23
C LEU A 192 -16.54 -2.33 -31.59
N ASP A 193 -16.99 -1.40 -32.43
CA ASP A 193 -16.36 -1.12 -33.73
C ASP A 193 -15.06 -0.31 -33.59
N SER A 194 -14.61 -0.03 -32.37
CA SER A 194 -13.50 0.85 -32.03
C SER A 194 -12.68 0.32 -30.85
N TYR A 195 -11.38 0.62 -30.84
CA TYR A 195 -10.46 0.26 -29.77
C TYR A 195 -10.62 1.20 -28.57
N LEU A 196 -10.88 0.63 -27.39
CA LEU A 196 -10.85 1.35 -26.12
C LEU A 196 -9.40 1.61 -25.68
N LEU A 197 -9.12 2.82 -25.22
CA LEU A 197 -7.77 3.27 -24.81
C LEU A 197 -7.72 3.76 -23.37
N ALA A 198 -8.84 4.23 -22.83
CA ALA A 198 -8.94 4.72 -21.47
C ALA A 198 -10.16 4.13 -20.79
N MET A 199 -10.07 3.86 -19.49
CA MET A 199 -11.16 3.29 -18.72
C MET A 199 -11.14 3.73 -17.26
N SER A 200 -12.33 3.85 -16.67
CA SER A 200 -12.53 4.13 -15.25
C SER A 200 -13.67 3.28 -14.75
N TYR A 201 -13.39 2.43 -13.75
CA TYR A 201 -14.35 1.51 -13.16
C TYR A 201 -14.59 1.87 -11.70
N GLN A 202 -15.84 2.11 -11.34
CA GLN A 202 -16.24 2.46 -9.98
C GLN A 202 -17.66 1.96 -9.72
N GLY A 203 -17.84 1.29 -8.59
CA GLY A 203 -19.13 0.69 -8.23
C GLY A 203 -19.59 -0.29 -9.30
N ASN A 204 -20.75 0.00 -9.90
CA ASN A 204 -21.36 -0.86 -10.91
C ASN A 204 -21.19 -0.36 -12.36
N GLN A 205 -20.38 0.69 -12.56
CA GLN A 205 -20.22 1.34 -13.86
C GLN A 205 -18.77 1.29 -14.32
N LEU A 206 -18.59 0.91 -15.58
CA LEU A 206 -17.34 1.03 -16.31
C LEU A 206 -17.55 2.08 -17.42
N TRP A 207 -16.76 3.14 -17.38
CA TRP A 207 -16.70 4.14 -18.43
C TRP A 207 -15.44 3.90 -19.25
N ALA A 208 -15.55 3.93 -20.58
CA ALA A 208 -14.40 3.73 -21.46
C ALA A 208 -14.38 4.73 -22.63
N GLY A 209 -13.19 5.18 -23.01
CA GLY A 209 -12.98 6.08 -24.13
C GLY A 209 -12.29 5.36 -25.29
N ASP A 210 -12.73 5.62 -26.52
CA ASP A 210 -12.21 4.94 -27.70
C ASP A 210 -11.22 5.77 -28.53
N ASN A 211 -10.73 5.17 -29.62
CA ASN A 211 -9.79 5.79 -30.54
C ASN A 211 -10.41 6.84 -31.50
N HIS A 212 -11.72 7.05 -31.46
CA HIS A 212 -12.46 8.02 -32.26
C HIS A 212 -12.96 9.24 -31.47
N GLY A 213 -12.84 9.23 -30.15
CA GLY A 213 -13.32 10.32 -29.30
C GLY A 213 -14.67 10.03 -28.63
N LEU A 214 -15.18 8.81 -28.76
CA LEU A 214 -16.45 8.40 -28.17
C LEU A 214 -16.24 7.79 -26.78
N LEU A 215 -17.23 8.03 -25.94
CA LEU A 215 -17.31 7.54 -24.58
C LEU A 215 -18.36 6.45 -24.48
N TYR A 216 -18.04 5.32 -23.87
CA TYR A 216 -18.92 4.17 -23.68
C TYR A 216 -19.18 3.98 -22.19
N VAL A 217 -20.40 3.56 -21.86
CA VAL A 217 -20.81 3.25 -20.49
C VAL A 217 -21.29 1.82 -20.45
N PHE A 218 -20.73 1.05 -19.53
CA PHE A 218 -21.04 -0.34 -19.27
C PHE A 218 -21.56 -0.50 -17.84
N GLU A 219 -22.57 -1.33 -17.66
CA GLU A 219 -23.05 -1.75 -16.34
C GLU A 219 -22.44 -3.11 -16.00
N ASN A 220 -21.86 -3.26 -14.81
CA ASN A 220 -21.55 -4.56 -14.27
C ASN A 220 -22.83 -5.18 -13.67
N ARG A 221 -23.09 -6.46 -13.85
CA ARG A 221 -24.18 -7.17 -13.16
C ARG A 221 -23.64 -8.51 -12.72
N GLY A 222 -23.14 -8.56 -11.48
CA GLY A 222 -22.63 -9.81 -10.89
C GLY A 222 -21.41 -10.38 -11.62
N GLY A 223 -20.53 -9.52 -12.15
CA GLY A 223 -19.31 -9.90 -12.88
C GLY A 223 -19.43 -9.83 -14.40
N GLY A 224 -20.64 -9.73 -14.95
CA GLY A 224 -20.87 -9.52 -16.39
C GLY A 224 -21.02 -8.05 -16.75
N PHE A 225 -20.36 -7.59 -17.80
CA PHE A 225 -20.53 -6.22 -18.31
C PHE A 225 -21.56 -6.17 -19.44
N GLN A 226 -22.47 -5.19 -19.39
CA GLN A 226 -23.43 -4.89 -20.46
C GLN A 226 -23.24 -3.46 -20.94
N HIS A 227 -23.13 -3.26 -22.26
CA HIS A 227 -23.06 -1.94 -22.87
C HIS A 227 -24.42 -1.27 -22.70
N ILE A 228 -24.42 -0.10 -22.06
CA ILE A 228 -25.63 0.68 -21.82
C ILE A 228 -25.77 1.74 -22.91
N ARG A 229 -24.70 2.54 -23.12
CA ARG A 229 -24.74 3.76 -23.95
C ARG A 229 -23.37 4.13 -24.49
N TYR A 230 -23.37 4.95 -25.54
CA TYR A 230 -22.19 5.69 -25.97
C TYR A 230 -22.54 7.15 -26.22
N PHE A 231 -21.55 8.03 -26.12
CA PHE A 231 -21.72 9.47 -26.22
C PHE A 231 -20.57 10.09 -27.02
N ASP A 232 -20.92 11.01 -27.91
CA ASP A 232 -19.97 11.96 -28.47
C ASP A 232 -19.85 13.15 -27.50
N VAL A 233 -18.75 13.17 -26.75
CA VAL A 233 -18.42 14.26 -25.82
C VAL A 233 -17.66 15.39 -26.51
N GLY A 234 -17.55 15.33 -27.84
CA GLY A 234 -16.97 16.28 -28.77
C GLY A 234 -15.45 16.23 -28.90
N HIS A 235 -14.81 15.15 -28.43
CA HIS A 235 -13.41 14.91 -28.76
C HIS A 235 -13.28 14.57 -30.25
N HIS A 236 -12.23 15.07 -30.90
CA HIS A 236 -12.01 14.86 -32.33
C HIS A 236 -10.94 13.79 -32.62
N SER A 237 -10.45 13.14 -31.58
CA SER A 237 -9.39 12.14 -31.64
C SER A 237 -9.49 11.22 -30.43
N GLN A 238 -8.60 10.23 -30.35
CA GLN A 238 -8.61 9.20 -29.31
C GLN A 238 -8.67 9.78 -27.89
N ILE A 239 -9.53 9.20 -27.04
CA ILE A 239 -9.55 9.47 -25.61
C ILE A 239 -8.45 8.63 -24.96
N THR A 240 -7.53 9.29 -24.28
CA THR A 240 -6.32 8.68 -23.69
C THR A 240 -6.33 8.68 -22.17
N GLY A 241 -7.12 9.54 -21.56
CA GLY A 241 -7.37 9.53 -20.12
C GLY A 241 -8.85 9.70 -19.83
N LEU A 242 -9.32 8.94 -18.85
CA LEU A 242 -10.71 8.94 -18.42
C LEU A 242 -10.74 8.68 -16.93
N GLN A 243 -11.40 9.57 -16.19
CA GLN A 243 -11.73 9.31 -14.79
C GLN A 243 -13.14 9.81 -14.48
N HIS A 244 -13.94 8.95 -13.88
CA HIS A 244 -15.28 9.31 -13.41
C HIS A 244 -15.36 9.23 -11.89
N SER A 245 -16.27 10.04 -11.36
CA SER A 245 -16.77 9.99 -10.00
C SER A 245 -18.29 10.22 -10.05
N LEU A 246 -18.94 10.23 -8.89
CA LEU A 246 -20.38 10.52 -8.80
C LEU A 246 -20.75 11.93 -9.31
N GLY A 247 -19.83 12.89 -9.24
CA GLY A 247 -20.11 14.30 -9.55
C GLY A 247 -19.41 14.85 -10.80
N ALA A 248 -18.35 14.20 -11.27
CA ALA A 248 -17.52 14.70 -12.35
C ALA A 248 -17.00 13.57 -13.24
N LEU A 249 -16.87 13.86 -14.52
CA LEU A 249 -16.20 13.03 -15.50
C LEU A 249 -15.13 13.87 -16.19
N TYR A 250 -13.90 13.37 -16.19
CA TYR A 250 -12.75 13.98 -16.86
C TYR A 250 -12.36 13.13 -18.06
N THR A 251 -12.16 13.78 -19.21
CA THR A 251 -11.67 13.14 -20.43
C THR A 251 -10.52 13.93 -21.03
N THR A 252 -9.46 13.23 -21.40
CA THR A 252 -8.30 13.81 -22.10
C THR A 252 -8.08 13.10 -23.43
N SER A 253 -7.55 13.82 -24.42
CA SER A 253 -7.41 13.31 -25.77
C SER A 253 -6.14 13.80 -26.48
N THR A 254 -5.74 13.08 -27.53
CA THR A 254 -4.72 13.50 -28.49
C THR A 254 -5.16 14.66 -29.38
N ASP A 255 -6.43 15.07 -29.33
CA ASP A 255 -6.89 16.35 -29.88
C ASP A 255 -6.38 17.57 -29.08
N LYS A 256 -5.56 17.31 -28.05
CA LYS A 256 -4.96 18.29 -27.12
C LYS A 256 -5.98 18.97 -26.22
N THR A 257 -7.14 18.35 -26.01
CA THR A 257 -8.16 18.89 -25.11
C THR A 257 -8.31 18.07 -23.83
N LEU A 258 -8.49 18.79 -22.73
CA LEU A 258 -9.07 18.29 -21.49
C LEU A 258 -10.52 18.76 -21.45
N ARG A 259 -11.46 17.84 -21.26
CA ARG A 259 -12.87 18.15 -21.06
C ARG A 259 -13.34 17.64 -19.71
N ILE A 260 -14.17 18.45 -19.06
CA ILE A 260 -14.78 18.16 -17.77
C ILE A 260 -16.28 18.18 -17.97
N HIS A 261 -16.94 17.13 -17.52
CA HIS A 261 -18.36 16.90 -17.73
C HIS A 261 -19.09 16.65 -16.42
N VAL A 262 -20.37 17.01 -16.37
CA VAL A 262 -21.30 16.42 -15.40
C VAL A 262 -21.76 15.07 -15.98
N PRO A 263 -21.68 13.95 -15.23
CA PRO A 263 -22.15 12.61 -15.65
C PRO A 263 -23.69 12.54 -15.82
N THR A 264 -24.22 13.25 -16.79
CA THR A 264 -25.63 13.29 -17.19
C THR A 264 -25.85 12.37 -18.40
N ASP A 265 -27.10 12.18 -18.83
CA ASP A 265 -27.46 11.40 -20.02
C ASP A 265 -28.09 12.34 -21.08
N PRO A 266 -27.31 12.87 -22.06
CA PRO A 266 -25.88 12.66 -22.29
C PRO A 266 -24.97 13.52 -21.38
N PRO A 267 -23.66 13.19 -21.24
CA PRO A 267 -22.72 13.95 -20.44
C PRO A 267 -22.64 15.41 -20.86
N LYS A 268 -22.81 16.32 -19.90
CA LYS A 268 -22.80 17.76 -20.14
C LYS A 268 -21.40 18.31 -19.95
N VAL A 269 -20.80 18.79 -21.04
CA VAL A 269 -19.50 19.49 -21.01
C VAL A 269 -19.64 20.79 -20.21
N ILE A 270 -18.88 20.93 -19.12
CA ILE A 270 -18.78 22.14 -18.30
C ILE A 270 -17.60 22.99 -18.77
N CYS A 271 -16.48 22.34 -19.07
CA CYS A 271 -15.23 22.99 -19.41
C CYS A 271 -14.53 22.21 -20.52
N SER A 272 -13.98 22.92 -21.49
CA SER A 272 -13.09 22.39 -22.52
C SER A 272 -11.86 23.28 -22.58
N ARG A 273 -10.69 22.74 -22.23
CA ARG A 273 -9.42 23.45 -22.28
C ARG A 273 -8.55 22.84 -23.36
N MET A 274 -7.91 23.70 -24.14
CA MET A 274 -6.96 23.32 -25.18
C MET A 274 -5.54 23.51 -24.67
N HIS A 275 -4.68 22.55 -24.97
CA HIS A 275 -3.30 22.46 -24.56
C HIS A 275 -2.36 22.51 -25.76
N SER A 276 -1.09 22.83 -25.53
CA SER A 276 -0.07 22.89 -26.59
C SER A 276 0.29 21.49 -27.11
N CYS A 277 0.24 20.51 -26.21
CA CYS A 277 0.61 19.11 -26.44
C CYS A 277 -0.61 18.18 -26.24
N VAL A 278 -0.47 16.96 -26.73
CA VAL A 278 -1.45 15.89 -26.47
C VAL A 278 -1.46 15.55 -24.99
N LEU A 279 -2.59 15.06 -24.49
CA LEU A 279 -2.69 14.51 -23.14
C LEU A 279 -2.77 12.98 -23.26
N ASN A 280 -2.13 12.26 -22.34
CA ASN A 280 -1.96 10.80 -22.41
C ASN A 280 -2.61 10.04 -21.25
N GLY A 281 -3.15 10.75 -20.28
CA GLY A 281 -3.77 10.18 -19.09
C GLY A 281 -4.25 11.28 -18.16
N ILE A 282 -5.12 10.93 -17.22
CA ILE A 282 -5.62 11.84 -16.19
C ILE A 282 -5.85 11.07 -14.89
N SER A 283 -5.53 11.73 -13.78
CA SER A 283 -5.92 11.32 -12.44
C SER A 283 -6.49 12.53 -11.70
N ALA A 284 -7.61 12.36 -11.01
CA ALA A 284 -8.28 13.42 -10.27
C ALA A 284 -8.74 12.90 -8.91
N GLU A 285 -8.34 13.56 -7.84
CA GLU A 285 -8.73 13.18 -6.48
C GLU A 285 -8.91 14.43 -5.62
N GLY A 286 -10.00 14.45 -4.84
CA GLY A 286 -10.35 15.59 -4.01
C GLY A 286 -10.43 16.90 -4.83
N ASN A 287 -9.58 17.85 -4.50
CA ASN A 287 -9.49 19.16 -5.17
C ASN A 287 -8.33 19.26 -6.17
N ILE A 288 -7.71 18.15 -6.57
CA ILE A 288 -6.58 18.16 -7.50
C ILE A 288 -6.93 17.28 -8.71
N ALA A 289 -6.67 17.82 -9.91
CA ALA A 289 -6.62 17.03 -11.13
C ALA A 289 -5.23 17.15 -11.76
N VAL A 290 -4.71 16.05 -12.29
CA VAL A 290 -3.40 15.94 -12.91
C VAL A 290 -3.53 15.22 -14.24
N ALA A 291 -2.97 15.77 -15.31
CA ALA A 291 -2.88 15.10 -16.60
C ALA A 291 -1.43 14.94 -17.05
N ALA A 292 -1.13 13.80 -17.67
CA ALA A 292 0.16 13.57 -18.30
C ALA A 292 0.17 14.20 -19.69
N SER A 293 1.09 15.14 -19.93
CA SER A 293 1.22 15.83 -21.21
C SER A 293 2.34 15.22 -22.06
N GLY A 294 2.12 15.15 -23.37
CA GLY A 294 3.13 14.77 -24.36
C GLY A 294 4.31 15.75 -24.45
N GLY A 295 4.22 16.89 -23.77
CA GLY A 295 5.31 17.88 -23.63
C GLY A 295 6.35 17.53 -22.57
N LEU A 296 6.42 16.28 -22.09
CA LEU A 296 7.28 15.84 -20.99
C LEU A 296 6.98 16.59 -19.67
N SER A 297 5.70 16.90 -19.43
CA SER A 297 5.25 17.63 -18.26
C SER A 297 3.98 17.03 -17.67
N LEU A 298 3.72 17.35 -16.41
CA LEU A 298 2.43 17.16 -15.77
C LEU A 298 1.68 18.49 -15.78
N GLU A 299 0.41 18.45 -16.14
CA GLU A 299 -0.48 19.58 -15.99
C GLU A 299 -1.33 19.37 -14.75
N VAL A 300 -1.27 20.33 -13.81
CA VAL A 300 -1.91 20.22 -12.50
C VAL A 300 -2.92 21.35 -12.34
N TRP A 301 -4.13 20.98 -11.90
CA TRP A 301 -5.20 21.91 -11.57
C TRP A 301 -5.60 21.73 -10.11
N LYS A 302 -5.44 22.79 -9.32
CA LYS A 302 -5.98 22.88 -7.96
C LYS A 302 -7.33 23.59 -8.01
N LEU A 303 -8.39 22.87 -7.68
CA LEU A 303 -9.75 23.38 -7.58
C LEU A 303 -9.87 24.17 -6.28
N SER A 304 -10.24 25.44 -6.39
CA SER A 304 -10.57 26.26 -5.22
C SER A 304 -11.89 25.75 -4.62
N VAL A 305 -11.83 25.32 -3.37
CA VAL A 305 -13.00 24.98 -2.55
C VAL A 305 -13.54 26.25 -1.93
#